data_AF-A0A8S2XX08-F1
#
_entry.id   AF-A0A8S2XX08-F1
#
_cell.length_a   1.000
_cell.length_b   1.000
_cell.length_c   1.000
_cell.angle_alpha   90.00
_cell.angle_beta   90.00
_cell.angle_gamma   90.00
#
_symmetry.space_group_name_H-M   'P 1'
#
loop_
_entity.id
_entity.type
_entity.pdbx_description
1 polymer ?
#
loop_
_entity_poly.entity_id
_entity_poly.type
_entity_poly.pdbx_seq_one_letter_code
_entity_poly.pdbx_strand_id
1 'polypeptide(L)'
;FLNRGPTYVSPCQLHIQSESSSLSIDEILTKQLAPLRRQLPRVFTNYPVNLSRRMNFEQQIQQLFKESFHQPPIPLSIKQR
;
A
#
# COMPACT_ATOMS: atom_id res chain seq x y z
N PHE A 1 35.17 -7.51 43.85
CA PHE A 1 34.38 -7.01 42.70
C PHE A 1 33.61 -8.18 42.10
N LEU A 2 32.27 -8.17 42.26
CA LEU A 2 31.39 -9.28 41.91
C LEU A 2 31.19 -9.41 40.39
N ASN A 3 31.33 -10.65 39.90
CA ASN A 3 30.65 -11.30 38.77
C ASN A 3 30.12 -10.41 37.63
N ARG A 4 30.92 -10.24 36.57
CA ARG A 4 30.42 -9.87 35.23
C ARG A 4 29.89 -11.13 34.53
N GLY A 5 28.66 -11.53 34.84
CA GLY A 5 27.93 -12.46 33.97
C GLY A 5 27.58 -11.77 32.64
N PRO A 6 27.39 -12.52 31.53
CA PRO A 6 26.92 -11.94 30.28
C PRO A 6 25.55 -11.30 30.51
N THR A 7 25.45 -9.99 30.29
CA THR A 7 24.17 -9.28 30.30
C THR A 7 23.29 -9.87 29.21
N TYR A 8 22.25 -10.61 29.59
CA TYR A 8 21.25 -11.12 28.67
C TYR A 8 20.57 -9.95 27.98
N VAL A 9 20.85 -9.76 26.69
CA VAL A 9 20.14 -8.81 25.83
C VAL A 9 18.97 -9.56 25.23
N SER A 10 17.74 -9.14 25.53
CA SER A 10 16.55 -9.79 25.00
C SER A 10 16.55 -9.66 23.47
N PRO A 11 16.45 -10.77 22.72
CA PRO A 11 16.26 -10.66 21.28
C PRO A 11 14.84 -10.12 21.05
N CYS A 12 14.69 -9.27 20.04
CA CYS A 12 13.42 -8.73 19.54
C CYS A 12 12.92 -7.39 20.11
N GLN A 13 13.79 -6.46 20.53
CA GLN A 13 13.43 -5.05 20.39
C GLN A 13 13.65 -4.61 18.94
N LEU A 14 12.69 -4.95 18.06
CA LEU A 14 12.54 -4.24 16.79
C LEU A 14 12.16 -2.81 17.14
N HIS A 15 13.17 -1.96 17.32
CA HIS A 15 12.99 -0.52 17.38
C HIS A 15 12.62 -0.07 15.97
N ILE A 16 11.34 -0.20 15.62
CA ILE A 16 10.79 0.40 14.41
C ILE A 16 10.77 1.90 14.71
N GLN A 17 11.90 2.56 14.49
CA GLN A 17 12.02 4.01 14.51
C GLN A 17 11.06 4.55 13.47
N SER A 18 9.85 4.87 13.92
CA SER A 18 8.77 5.41 13.10
C SER A 18 8.88 6.93 13.05
N GLU A 19 10.09 7.47 13.03
CA GLU A 19 10.34 8.90 13.29
C GLU A 19 10.83 9.69 12.08
N SER A 20 11.02 9.10 10.90
CA SER A 20 11.59 9.86 9.76
C SER A 20 10.90 9.72 8.40
N SER A 21 9.72 9.11 8.29
CA SER A 21 8.93 9.16 7.05
C SER A 21 7.54 8.54 7.22
N SER A 22 6.63 9.21 7.93
CA SER A 22 5.21 8.85 7.89
C SER A 22 4.62 9.28 6.54
N LEU A 23 4.94 8.55 5.48
CA LEU A 23 4.25 8.70 4.21
C LEU A 23 2.76 8.53 4.49
N SER A 24 1.97 9.52 4.11
CA SER A 24 0.52 9.42 4.19
C SER A 24 0.04 8.21 3.37
N ILE A 25 -1.07 7.60 3.78
CA ILE A 25 -1.67 6.48 3.05
C ILE A 25 -1.91 6.89 1.58
N ASP A 26 -2.31 8.13 1.33
CA ASP A 26 -2.47 8.68 -0.03
C ASP A 26 -1.15 8.70 -0.83
N GLU A 27 -0.03 9.03 -0.21
CA GLU A 27 1.29 8.99 -0.88
C GLU A 27 1.73 7.56 -1.20
N ILE A 28 1.38 6.60 -0.35
CA ILE A 28 1.64 5.18 -0.61
C ILE A 28 0.78 4.72 -1.79
N LEU A 29 -0.52 5.02 -1.77
CA LEU A 29 -1.46 4.65 -2.83
C LEU A 29 -1.09 5.27 -4.18
N THR A 30 -0.67 6.54 -4.19
CA THR A 30 -0.22 7.20 -5.43
C THR A 30 1.05 6.57 -6.00
N LYS A 31 2.01 6.18 -5.15
CA LYS A 31 3.19 5.43 -5.59
C LYS A 31 2.82 4.06 -6.17
N GLN A 32 1.89 3.36 -5.55
CA GLN A 32 1.42 2.05 -6.02
C GLN A 32 0.60 2.14 -7.32
N LEU A 33 -0.10 3.25 -7.56
CA LEU A 33 -0.85 3.49 -8.80
C LEU A 33 0.06 3.89 -9.99
N ALA A 34 1.29 4.36 -9.72
CA ALA A 34 2.18 4.89 -10.75
C ALA A 34 2.53 3.89 -11.87
N PRO A 35 2.83 2.61 -11.60
CA PRO A 35 3.05 1.61 -12.66
C PRO A 35 1.83 1.40 -13.54
N LEU A 36 0.63 1.37 -12.95
CA LEU A 36 -0.62 1.21 -13.69
C LEU A 36 -0.86 2.38 -14.63
N ARG A 37 -0.66 3.61 -14.15
CA ARG A 37 -0.74 4.83 -14.98
C ARG A 37 0.25 4.83 -16.14
N ARG A 38 1.43 4.22 -15.99
CA ARG A 38 2.42 4.10 -17.09
C ARG A 38 2.02 3.07 -18.15
N GLN A 39 1.24 2.06 -17.78
CA GLN A 39 0.82 0.99 -18.70
C GLN A 39 -0.44 1.35 -19.48
N LEU A 40 -1.36 2.12 -18.89
CA LEU A 40 -2.62 2.51 -19.52
C LEU A 40 -2.48 3.16 -20.91
N PRO A 41 -1.52 4.08 -21.16
CA PRO A 41 -1.31 4.63 -22.49
C PRO A 41 -1.05 3.56 -23.55
N ARG A 42 -0.31 2.49 -23.23
CA ARG A 42 -0.04 1.39 -24.17
C ARG A 42 -1.29 0.61 -24.54
N VAL A 43 -2.25 0.52 -23.63
CA VAL A 43 -3.56 -0.08 -23.91
C VAL A 43 -4.34 0.81 -24.87
N PHE A 44 -4.35 2.13 -24.62
CA PHE A 44 -5.07 3.08 -25.47
C PHE A 44 -4.43 3.31 -26.84
N THR A 45 -3.14 3.04 -27.01
CA THR A 45 -2.51 3.01 -28.33
C THR A 45 -2.96 1.81 -29.15
N ASN A 46 -3.20 0.66 -28.50
CA ASN A 46 -3.67 -0.56 -29.16
C ASN A 46 -5.19 -0.55 -29.38
N TYR A 47 -5.92 0.12 -28.48
CA TYR A 47 -7.38 0.25 -28.49
C TYR A 47 -7.76 1.72 -28.42
N PRO A 48 -7.79 2.43 -29.56
CA PRO A 48 -8.09 3.84 -29.57
C PRO A 48 -9.52 4.08 -29.06
N VAL A 49 -9.62 4.89 -28.02
CA VAL A 49 -10.87 5.36 -27.43
C VAL A 49 -10.87 6.88 -27.37
N ASN A 50 -12.05 7.46 -27.49
CA ASN A 50 -12.24 8.90 -27.38
C ASN A 50 -11.72 9.42 -26.02
N LEU A 51 -11.20 10.64 -26.02
CA LEU A 51 -10.59 11.27 -24.83
C LEU A 51 -11.51 11.21 -23.60
N SER A 52 -12.81 11.48 -23.79
CA SER A 52 -13.81 11.43 -22.71
C SER A 52 -13.92 10.04 -22.08
N ARG A 53 -13.95 8.97 -22.89
CA ARG A 53 -13.97 7.58 -22.40
C ARG A 53 -12.69 7.22 -21.66
N ARG A 54 -11.55 7.68 -22.18
CA ARG A 54 -10.26 7.49 -21.51
C ARG A 54 -10.21 8.16 -20.15
N MET A 55 -10.63 9.42 -20.05
CA MET A 55 -10.66 10.15 -18.78
C MET A 55 -11.60 9.49 -17.77
N ASN A 56 -12.80 9.09 -18.20
CA ASN A 56 -13.75 8.37 -17.34
C ASN A 56 -13.16 7.04 -16.84
N PHE A 57 -12.49 6.29 -17.71
CA PHE A 57 -11.85 5.03 -17.35
C PHE A 57 -10.71 5.22 -16.33
N GLU A 58 -9.85 6.21 -16.54
CA GLU A 58 -8.77 6.54 -15.61
C GLU A 58 -9.31 6.95 -14.23
N GLN A 59 -10.42 7.71 -14.18
CA GLN A 59 -11.09 8.07 -12.93
C GLN A 59 -11.71 6.86 -12.23
N GLN A 60 -12.41 5.99 -12.97
CA GLN A 60 -13.01 4.78 -12.42
C GLN A 60 -11.96 3.84 -11.84
N ILE A 61 -10.84 3.64 -12.54
CA ILE A 61 -9.72 2.84 -12.02
C ILE A 61 -9.17 3.43 -10.73
N GLN A 62 -8.98 4.75 -10.68
CA GLN A 62 -8.46 5.39 -9.48
C GLN A 62 -9.42 5.25 -8.29
N GLN A 63 -10.72 5.34 -8.53
CA GLN A 63 -11.75 5.14 -7.53
C GLN A 63 -11.77 3.69 -7.03
N LEU A 64 -11.83 2.71 -7.94
CA LEU A 64 -11.79 1.28 -7.61
C LEU A 64 -10.53 0.91 -6.83
N PHE A 65 -9.38 1.46 -7.23
CA PHE A 65 -8.13 1.25 -6.54
C PHE A 65 -8.24 1.73 -5.10
N LYS A 66 -8.69 2.96 -4.85
CA LYS A 66 -8.88 3.49 -3.48
C LYS A 66 -9.87 2.65 -2.67
N GLU A 67 -11.01 2.31 -3.26
CA GLU A 67 -12.05 1.50 -2.60
C GLU A 67 -11.50 0.13 -2.16
N SER A 68 -10.62 -0.50 -2.95
CA SER A 68 -9.98 -1.77 -2.60
C SER A 68 -9.12 -1.68 -1.33
N PHE A 69 -8.57 -0.51 -0.97
CA PHE A 69 -7.79 -0.34 0.26
C PHE A 69 -8.66 0.15 1.44
N HIS A 70 -9.87 0.63 1.18
CA HIS A 70 -10.84 0.97 2.22
C HIS A 70 -11.67 -0.23 2.67
N GLN A 71 -11.74 -1.30 1.87
CA GLN A 71 -12.40 -2.53 2.27
C GLN A 71 -11.57 -3.24 3.36
N PRO A 72 -12.18 -3.63 4.49
CA PRO A 72 -11.47 -4.36 5.52
C PRO A 72 -10.95 -5.68 4.93
N PRO A 73 -9.64 -5.95 4.98
CA PRO A 73 -9.13 -7.26 4.62
C PRO A 73 -9.53 -8.19 5.77
N ILE A 74 -10.21 -9.28 5.45
CA ILE A 74 -10.54 -10.41 6.34
C ILE A 74 -11.89 -10.26 7.08
N PRO A 75 -12.84 -11.20 6.91
CA PRO A 75 -13.95 -11.33 7.84
C PRO A 75 -13.40 -11.70 9.23
N LEU A 76 -13.65 -10.86 10.24
CA LEU A 76 -13.28 -11.04 11.66
C LEU A 76 -13.97 -12.24 12.36
N SER A 77 -14.35 -13.29 11.64
CA SER A 77 -14.92 -14.50 12.22
C SER A 77 -13.90 -15.63 12.27
N ILE A 78 -12.84 -15.46 13.06
CA ILE A 78 -12.24 -16.60 13.75
C ILE A 78 -12.99 -16.68 15.08
N LYS A 79 -14.19 -17.27 15.07
CA LYS A 79 -14.87 -17.63 16.31
C LYS A 79 -13.97 -18.61 17.06
N GLN A 80 -13.54 -18.18 18.24
CA GLN A 80 -12.75 -18.90 19.22
C GLN A 80 -13.34 -20.31 19.44
N ARG A 81 -12.46 -21.30 19.49
CA ARG A 81 -12.78 -22.67 19.91
C ARG A 81 -12.50 -22.79 21.40
#